data_AF-A0A6V7LY78-F1
#
_entry.id   AF-A0A6V7LY78-F1
#
_cell.length_a   1.000
_cell.length_b   1.000
_cell.length_c   1.000
_cell.angle_alpha   90.00
_cell.angle_beta   90.00
_cell.angle_gamma   90.00
#
_symmetry.space_group_name_H-M   'P 1'
#
loop_
_entity.id
_entity.type
_entity.pdbx_description
1 polymer ?
#
loop_
_entity_poly.entity_id
_entity_poly.type
_entity_poly.pdbx_seq_one_letter_code
_entity_poly.pdbx_strand_id
1 'polypeptide(L)' 'GAICDYCEAWVCHGRKCLTSHACTCPLTDAVCQECERGVWDHGGRIFRCSYCDCFLCEDDQFEHQASCQVLEAESYK' A
#
# COMPACT_ATOMS: atom_id res chain seq x y z
N GLY A 1 8.05 -3.81 -2.18
CA GLY A 1 7.78 -5.14 -1.60
C GLY A 1 8.75 -5.36 -0.47
N ALA A 2 8.38 -6.17 0.51
CA ALA A 2 9.23 -6.54 1.64
C ALA A 2 9.34 -8.07 1.70
N ILE A 3 10.34 -8.59 2.42
CA ILE A 3 10.39 -10.01 2.76
C ILE A 3 9.61 -10.20 4.07
N CYS A 4 8.78 -11.24 4.15
CA CYS A 4 8.06 -11.55 5.38
C CYS A 4 9.01 -12.19 6.40
N ASP A 5 9.15 -11.61 7.59
CA ASP A 5 10.05 -12.12 8.63
C ASP A 5 9.62 -13.47 9.23
N TYR A 6 8.38 -13.93 8.97
CA TYR A 6 7.89 -15.23 9.47
C TYR A 6 8.07 -16.37 8.48
N CYS A 7 7.75 -16.15 7.20
CA CYS A 7 7.78 -17.19 6.17
C CYS A 7 8.89 -17.01 5.12
N GLU A 8 9.68 -15.94 5.23
CA GLU A 8 10.77 -15.54 4.34
C GLU A 8 10.35 -15.39 2.86
N ALA A 9 9.05 -15.40 2.58
CA ALA A 9 8.51 -15.20 1.25
C ALA A 9 8.49 -13.70 0.89
N TRP A 10 8.60 -13.42 -0.40
CA TRP A 10 8.39 -12.08 -0.93
C TRP A 10 6.92 -11.67 -0.72
N VAL A 11 6.71 -10.64 0.09
CA VAL A 11 5.38 -10.04 0.27
C VAL A 11 5.04 -9.28 -1.00
N CYS A 12 4.25 -9.92 -1.87
CA CYS A 12 3.51 -9.21 -2.88
C CYS A 12 2.26 -8.67 -2.21
N HIS A 13 2.05 -7.35 -2.19
CA HIS A 13 0.83 -6.78 -1.62
C HIS A 13 -0.32 -7.12 -2.58
N GLY A 14 -0.83 -8.34 -2.53
CA GLY A 14 -1.85 -8.84 -3.42
C GLY A 14 -2.62 -9.93 -2.72
N ARG A 15 -3.89 -10.12 -3.09
CA ARG A 15 -4.79 -11.07 -2.41
C ARG A 15 -4.17 -12.45 -2.20
N LYS A 16 -3.37 -12.94 -3.15
CA LYS A 16 -2.68 -14.24 -3.04
C LYS A 16 -1.68 -14.29 -1.87
N CYS A 17 -0.92 -13.22 -1.62
CA CYS A 17 -0.03 -13.18 -0.45
C CYS A 17 -0.84 -13.14 0.85
N LEU A 18 -1.92 -12.37 0.87
CA LEU A 18 -2.76 -12.21 2.06
C LEU A 18 -3.50 -13.49 2.44
N THR A 19 -3.80 -14.37 1.49
CA THR A 19 -4.52 -15.64 1.75
C THR A 19 -3.62 -16.87 1.78
N SER A 20 -2.42 -16.82 1.18
CA SER A 20 -1.56 -18.01 1.02
C SER A 20 -0.55 -18.20 2.14
N HIS A 21 -0.25 -17.17 2.93
CA HIS A 21 0.69 -17.30 4.03
C HIS A 21 -0.03 -17.31 5.37
N ALA A 22 0.41 -18.18 6.28
CA ALA A 22 -0.07 -18.21 7.67
C ALA A 22 0.45 -17.02 8.50
N CYS A 23 1.35 -16.21 7.94
CA CYS A 23 1.82 -14.98 8.59
C CYS A 23 0.77 -13.88 8.46
N THR A 24 0.52 -13.16 9.56
CA THR A 24 -0.26 -11.92 9.52
C THR A 24 0.50 -10.89 8.70
N CYS A 25 0.03 -10.58 7.49
CA CYS A 25 0.59 -9.50 6.70
C CYS A 25 0.26 -8.16 7.38
N PRO A 26 1.24 -7.27 7.64
CA PRO A 26 0.96 -5.97 8.26
C PRO A 26 0.07 -5.06 7.40
N LEU A 27 -0.13 -5.40 6.12
CA LEU A 27 -0.99 -4.66 5.20
C LEU A 27 -2.42 -5.23 5.12
N THR A 28 -2.75 -6.26 5.89
CA THR A 28 -4.09 -6.88 5.89
C THR A 28 -5.17 -5.87 6.26
N ASP A 29 -4.85 -4.94 7.16
CA ASP A 29 -5.76 -3.92 7.68
C ASP A 29 -5.52 -2.55 7.03
N ALA A 30 -4.74 -2.48 5.94
CA ALA A 30 -4.48 -1.23 5.26
C ALA A 30 -5.74 -0.73 4.52
N VAL A 31 -5.98 0.58 4.63
CA VAL A 31 -7.11 1.30 4.03
C VAL A 31 -6.56 2.34 3.06
N CYS A 32 -7.10 2.41 1.85
CA CYS A 32 -6.70 3.44 0.90
C CYS A 32 -7.11 4.83 1.42
N GLN A 33 -6.17 5.78 1.43
CA GLN A 33 -6.41 7.16 1.84
C GLN A 33 -7.40 7.90 0.93
N GLU A 34 -7.46 7.55 -0.37
CA GLU A 34 -8.28 8.25 -1.37
C GLU A 34 -9.70 7.71 -1.45
N CYS A 35 -9.85 6.38 -1.52
CA CYS A 35 -11.17 5.76 -1.68
C CYS A 35 -11.74 5.15 -0.40
N GLU A 36 -11.03 5.23 0.75
CA GLU A 36 -11.46 4.77 2.09
C GLU A 36 -11.83 3.28 2.19
N ARG A 37 -11.52 2.51 1.16
CA ARG A 37 -11.82 1.09 1.07
C ARG A 37 -10.59 0.26 1.47
N GLY A 38 -10.84 -0.91 2.04
CA GLY A 38 -9.81 -1.79 2.60
C GLY A 38 -9.15 -2.69 1.55
N VAL A 39 -8.06 -3.35 1.93
CA VAL A 39 -7.31 -4.30 1.10
C VAL A 39 -8.23 -5.32 0.38
N TRP A 40 -9.27 -5.79 1.05
CA TRP A 40 -10.15 -6.87 0.57
C TRP A 40 -11.14 -6.41 -0.51
N ASP A 41 -11.45 -5.11 -0.54
CA ASP A 41 -12.45 -4.51 -1.42
C ASP A 41 -11.94 -4.32 -2.87
N HIS A 42 -10.61 -4.31 -3.12
CA HIS A 42 -10.03 -4.08 -4.48
C HIS A 42 -9.15 -5.20 -5.02
N GLY A 43 -8.98 -6.31 -4.28
CA GLY A 43 -8.09 -7.38 -4.73
C GLY A 43 -6.72 -7.43 -4.06
N GLY A 44 -6.56 -6.75 -2.92
CA GLY A 44 -5.43 -6.93 -2.01
C GLY A 44 -4.19 -6.14 -2.38
N ARG A 45 -4.26 -5.24 -3.37
CA ARG A 45 -3.11 -4.43 -3.79
C ARG A 45 -3.12 -3.05 -3.17
N ILE A 46 -2.25 -2.88 -2.17
CA ILE A 46 -2.00 -1.61 -1.49
C ILE A 46 -0.50 -1.29 -1.53
N PHE A 47 -0.20 -0.01 -1.68
CA PHE A 47 1.13 0.56 -1.75
C PHE A 47 1.25 1.67 -0.69
N ARG A 48 2.47 2.00 -0.28
CA ARG A 48 2.72 3.12 0.62
C ARG A 48 3.26 4.30 -0.18
N CYS A 49 2.63 5.47 -0.05
CA CYS A 49 3.09 6.69 -0.68
C CYS A 49 4.52 7.02 -0.21
N SER A 50 5.39 7.43 -1.14
CA SER A 50 6.79 7.76 -0.83
C SER A 50 6.98 9.12 -0.14
N TYR A 51 5.91 9.91 -0.02
CA TYR A 51 5.96 11.30 0.44
C TYR A 51 5.18 11.54 1.73
N CYS A 52 4.05 10.87 1.93
CA CYS A 52 3.17 11.04 3.10
C CYS A 52 2.97 9.77 3.93
N ASP A 53 3.60 8.65 3.56
CA ASP A 53 3.45 7.34 4.21
C ASP A 53 2.01 6.76 4.24
N CYS A 54 1.03 7.41 3.60
CA CYS A 54 -0.35 6.91 3.47
C CYS A 54 -0.42 5.65 2.59
N PHE A 55 -1.43 4.83 2.84
CA PHE A 55 -1.72 3.64 2.04
C PHE A 55 -2.60 3.99 0.83
N LEU A 56 -2.28 3.42 -0.32
CA LEU A 56 -2.93 3.70 -1.60
C LEU A 56 -3.25 2.40 -2.32
N CYS A 57 -4.46 2.29 -2.86
CA CYS A 57 -4.80 1.16 -3.72
C CYS A 57 -4.12 1.26 -5.08
N GLU A 58 -4.13 0.18 -5.85
CA GLU A 58 -3.52 0.17 -7.18
C GLU A 58 -4.05 1.26 -8.10
N ASP A 59 -5.36 1.54 -8.04
CA ASP A 59 -6.03 2.53 -8.89
C ASP A 59 -5.59 3.97 -8.52
N ASP A 60 -5.40 4.24 -7.22
CA ASP A 60 -5.15 5.60 -6.72
C ASP A 60 -3.64 5.94 -6.59
N GLN A 61 -2.74 4.94 -6.62
CA GLN A 61 -1.34 5.14 -6.23
C GLN A 61 -0.60 6.19 -7.06
N PHE A 62 -0.87 6.23 -8.37
CA PHE A 62 -0.11 7.07 -9.29
C PHE A 62 -0.55 8.53 -9.22
N GLU A 63 -1.87 8.77 -9.19
CA GLU A 63 -2.43 10.11 -9.11
C GLU A 63 -2.11 10.77 -7.77
N HIS A 64 -2.23 10.02 -6.67
CA HIS A 64 -1.86 10.53 -5.35
C HIS A 64 -0.36 10.82 -5.27
N GLN A 65 0.51 9.90 -5.70
CA GLN A 65 1.96 10.14 -5.61
C GLN A 65 2.41 11.34 -6.46
N ALA A 66 1.84 11.54 -7.65
CA ALA A 66 2.13 12.71 -8.47
C ALA A 66 1.72 14.01 -7.75
N SER A 67 0.54 14.03 -7.14
CA SER A 67 0.05 15.20 -6.40
C SER A 67 0.83 15.45 -5.12
N CYS A 68 1.12 14.40 -4.35
CA CYS A 68 1.84 14.48 -3.08
C CYS A 68 3.31 14.90 -3.28
N GLN A 69 3.95 14.45 -4.35
CA GLN A 69 5.29 14.91 -4.74
C GLN A 69 5.33 16.43 -4.96
N VAL A 70 4.32 16.99 -5.65
CA VAL A 70 4.24 18.44 -5.91
C VAL A 70 4.07 19.21 -4.60
N LEU A 71 3.16 18.77 -3.72
CA LEU A 71 2.94 19.39 -2.41
C LEU A 71 4.21 19.41 -1.56
N GLU A 72 4.95 18.31 -1.55
CA GLU A 72 6.23 18.22 -0.85
C GLU A 72 7.23 19.24 -1.41
N ALA A 73 7.38 19.31 -2.73
CA ALA A 73 8.28 20.24 -3.41
C ALA A 73 7.89 21.72 -3.24
N GLU A 74 6.61 22.04 -3.05
CA GLU A 74 6.13 23.38 -2.73
C GLU A 74 6.40 23.77 -1.26
N SER A 75 6.35 22.81 -0.34
CA SER A 75 6.61 23.05 1.10
C SER A 75 8.09 23.34 1.41
N TYR A 76 9.02 22.99 0.52
CA TYR A 76 10.45 23.26 0.67
C TYR A 76 10.92 24.60 0.06
N LYS A 77 10.01 25.41 -0.50
CA LYS A 77 10.32 26.72 -1.10
C LYS A 77 10.07 27.89 -0.17
#